data_AF-A0A9P1EJP7-F1
#
_entry.id   AF-A0A9P1EJP7-F1
#
_cell.length_a   1.000
_cell.length_b   1.000
_cell.length_c   1.000
_cell.angle_alpha   90.00
_cell.angle_beta   90.00
_cell.angle_gamma   90.00
#
_symmetry.space_group_name_H-M   'P 1'
#
loop_
_entity.id
_entity.type
_entity.pdbx_description
1 polymer ?
#
loop_
_entity_poly.entity_id
_entity_poly.type
_entity_poly.pdbx_seq_one_letter_code
_entity_poly.pdbx_strand_id
1 'polypeptide(L)'
;MCGPSRYDVMTSNCAESMNNVNVSVREYCIAKLIDFIRERMQKWFVERKENAENTQTILTNKREKHLVDLQRQAAKLKVKPTSYFEFEVVDRHCRSFVVDLQTRTCTCGEFQLNHFVCVHAVAAIGLRPRESCYNYISPYYT
;
A
#
# COMPACT_ATOMS: atom_id res chain seq x y z
N MET A 1 -28.87 -20.80 -22.30
CA MET A 1 -28.03 -21.84 -21.66
C MET A 1 -26.57 -21.46 -21.87
N CYS A 2 -25.84 -21.15 -20.80
CA CYS A 2 -24.39 -21.31 -20.73
C CYS A 2 -24.03 -21.19 -19.24
N GLY A 3 -23.89 -22.34 -18.58
CA GLY A 3 -23.52 -22.39 -17.17
C GLY A 3 -22.05 -22.00 -16.97
N PRO A 4 -21.68 -21.52 -15.77
CA PRO A 4 -20.28 -21.29 -15.45
C PRO A 4 -19.58 -22.64 -15.30
N SER A 5 -18.63 -22.91 -16.20
CA SER A 5 -17.63 -23.96 -16.04
C SER A 5 -16.86 -23.75 -14.74
N ARG A 6 -16.90 -24.76 -13.85
CA ARG A 6 -16.06 -24.85 -12.67
C ARG A 6 -14.81 -25.63 -13.06
N TYR A 7 -13.66 -24.97 -13.02
CA TYR A 7 -12.37 -25.62 -13.18
C TYR A 7 -11.80 -25.90 -11.79
N ASP A 8 -11.54 -27.18 -11.56
CA ASP A 8 -10.38 -27.70 -10.82
C ASP A 8 -10.18 -27.29 -9.34
N VAL A 9 -11.11 -27.68 -8.46
CA VAL A 9 -10.75 -28.11 -7.09
C VAL A 9 -11.74 -29.21 -6.67
N MET A 10 -11.49 -30.43 -7.15
CA MET A 10 -12.14 -31.66 -6.65
C MET A 10 -11.32 -32.22 -5.48
N THR A 11 -11.18 -31.46 -4.41
CA THR A 11 -10.59 -32.00 -3.16
C THR A 11 -11.46 -31.60 -1.97
N SER A 12 -12.18 -32.60 -1.43
CA SER A 12 -12.94 -32.53 -0.18
C SER A 12 -12.05 -32.32 1.06
N ASN A 13 -10.74 -32.15 0.89
CA ASN A 13 -9.76 -32.13 1.97
C ASN A 13 -9.98 -30.98 2.97
N CYS A 14 -10.43 -29.81 2.50
CA CYS A 14 -10.75 -28.69 3.38
C CYS A 14 -12.01 -28.96 4.22
N ALA A 15 -13.01 -29.59 3.62
CA ALA A 15 -14.28 -29.92 4.29
C ALA A 15 -14.11 -31.10 5.26
N GLU A 16 -13.32 -32.11 4.90
CA GLU A 16 -12.99 -33.26 5.77
C GLU A 16 -12.06 -32.86 6.92
N SER A 17 -11.06 -32.01 6.69
CA SER A 17 -10.22 -31.44 7.75
C SER A 17 -11.05 -30.62 8.74
N MET A 18 -12.02 -29.84 8.26
CA MET A 18 -12.96 -29.12 9.12
C MET A 18 -13.90 -30.07 9.88
N ASN A 19 -14.37 -31.16 9.26
CA ASN A 19 -15.28 -32.11 9.91
C ASN A 19 -14.58 -32.99 10.96
N ASN A 20 -13.30 -33.33 10.76
CA ASN A 20 -12.53 -34.13 11.72
C ASN A 20 -12.24 -33.38 13.03
N VAL A 21 -12.27 -32.04 13.00
CA VAL A 21 -12.16 -31.18 14.20
C VAL A 21 -13.51 -31.01 14.91
N ASN A 22 -14.63 -31.41 14.29
CA ASN A 22 -15.98 -30.98 14.67
C ASN A 22 -16.84 -32.06 15.34
N VAL A 23 -16.28 -33.23 15.69
CA VAL A 23 -17.06 -34.33 16.29
C VAL A 23 -17.41 -34.07 17.77
N SER A 24 -16.77 -33.12 18.45
CA SER A 24 -16.94 -32.89 19.89
C SER A 24 -17.53 -31.53 20.31
N VAL A 25 -18.03 -30.69 19.39
CA VAL A 25 -18.44 -29.31 19.75
C VAL A 25 -19.89 -28.97 19.41
N ARG A 26 -20.82 -29.88 19.72
CA ARG A 26 -22.25 -29.60 19.55
C ARG A 26 -22.92 -28.85 20.71
N GLU A 27 -22.23 -28.64 21.83
CA GLU A 27 -22.84 -27.95 23.00
C GLU A 27 -22.24 -26.58 23.33
N TYR A 28 -21.22 -26.09 22.59
CA TYR A 28 -20.52 -24.86 23.01
C TYR A 28 -20.18 -23.85 21.90
N CYS A 29 -20.70 -24.02 20.68
CA CYS A 29 -19.96 -23.53 19.51
C CYS A 29 -20.32 -22.12 19.00
N ILE A 30 -21.59 -21.70 19.00
CA ILE A 30 -21.94 -20.46 18.25
C ILE A 30 -21.62 -19.20 19.06
N ALA A 31 -22.04 -19.15 20.33
CA ALA A 31 -21.81 -17.96 21.17
C ALA A 31 -20.31 -17.72 21.42
N LYS A 32 -19.55 -18.76 21.76
CA LYS A 32 -18.09 -18.64 21.95
C LYS A 32 -17.34 -18.27 20.69
N LEU A 33 -17.78 -18.74 19.52
CA LEU A 33 -17.19 -18.35 18.25
C LEU A 33 -17.49 -16.88 17.93
N ILE A 34 -18.71 -16.41 18.18
CA ILE A 34 -19.08 -15.01 18.02
C ILE A 34 -18.29 -14.12 18.98
N ASP A 35 -18.14 -14.51 20.23
CA ASP A 35 -17.35 -13.77 21.23
C ASP A 35 -15.87 -13.70 20.82
N PHE A 36 -15.30 -14.80 20.34
CA PHE A 36 -13.93 -14.83 19.83
C PHE A 36 -13.72 -13.92 18.61
N ILE A 37 -14.68 -13.91 17.67
CA ILE A 37 -14.64 -13.01 16.51
C ILE A 37 -14.78 -11.56 16.97
N ARG A 38 -15.68 -11.29 17.90
CA ARG A 38 -15.92 -9.95 18.46
C ARG A 38 -14.67 -9.41 19.15
N GLU A 39 -14.02 -10.20 19.99
CA GLU A 39 -12.79 -9.84 20.69
C GLU A 39 -11.65 -9.54 19.71
N ARG A 40 -11.47 -10.37 18.67
CA ARG A 40 -10.46 -10.12 17.63
C ARG A 40 -10.71 -8.84 16.85
N MET A 41 -11.97 -8.60 16.48
CA MET A 41 -12.35 -7.37 15.77
C MET A 41 -12.13 -6.14 16.64
N GLN A 42 -12.56 -6.18 17.91
CA GLN A 42 -12.36 -5.08 18.85
C GLN A 42 -10.87 -4.78 19.05
N LYS A 43 -10.04 -5.81 19.23
CA LYS A 43 -8.58 -5.64 19.34
C LYS A 43 -7.99 -4.99 18.09
N TRP A 44 -8.37 -5.45 16.91
CA TRP A 44 -7.96 -4.85 15.63
C TRP A 44 -8.37 -3.38 15.49
N PHE A 45 -9.59 -3.02 15.91
CA PHE A 45 -10.06 -1.64 15.86
C PHE A 45 -9.35 -0.74 16.87
N VAL A 46 -9.07 -1.24 18.07
CA VAL A 46 -8.30 -0.53 19.10
C VAL A 46 -6.86 -0.32 18.62
N GLU A 47 -6.18 -1.36 18.13
CA GLU A 47 -4.83 -1.25 17.58
C GLU A 47 -4.79 -0.27 16.40
N ARG A 48 -5.82 -0.27 15.54
CA ARG A 48 -5.90 0.68 14.41
C ARG A 48 -6.17 2.12 14.86
N LYS A 49 -6.98 2.30 15.91
CA LYS A 49 -7.25 3.60 16.52
C LYS A 49 -6.01 4.16 17.21
N GLU A 50 -5.34 3.39 18.06
CA GLU A 50 -4.10 3.80 18.72
C GLU A 50 -3.01 4.14 17.70
N ASN A 51 -2.92 3.35 16.62
CA ASN A 51 -2.04 3.65 15.51
C ASN A 51 -2.39 4.98 14.83
N ALA A 52 -3.67 5.27 14.61
CA ALA A 52 -4.12 6.54 14.02
C ALA A 52 -3.89 7.73 14.96
N GLU A 53 -4.16 7.59 16.26
CA GLU A 53 -3.94 8.62 17.28
C GLU A 53 -2.44 8.93 17.47
N ASN A 54 -1.56 7.95 17.24
CA ASN A 54 -0.10 8.13 17.26
C ASN A 54 0.48 8.62 15.92
N THR A 55 -0.32 8.71 14.85
CA THR A 55 0.15 9.19 13.55
C THR A 55 0.07 10.71 13.51
N GLN A 56 1.23 11.39 13.45
CA GLN A 56 1.32 12.85 13.35
C GLN A 56 1.24 13.38 11.91
N THR A 57 1.15 12.48 10.91
CA THR A 57 1.15 12.83 9.49
C THR A 57 -0.24 12.61 8.88
N ILE A 58 -0.47 13.25 7.73
CA ILE A 58 -1.76 13.17 7.03
C ILE A 58 -2.04 11.80 6.40
N LEU A 59 -1.05 10.89 6.32
CA LEU A 59 -1.19 9.59 5.68
C LEU A 59 -1.46 8.48 6.68
N THR A 60 -2.15 7.42 6.25
CA THR A 60 -2.21 6.18 7.05
C THR A 60 -0.80 5.64 7.32
N ASN A 61 -0.51 5.12 8.52
CA ASN A 61 0.78 4.51 8.90
C ASN A 61 1.44 3.61 7.84
N LYS A 62 0.65 2.79 7.12
CA LYS A 62 1.18 1.93 6.05
C LYS A 62 1.73 2.73 4.87
N ARG A 63 1.04 3.80 4.46
CA ARG A 63 1.44 4.70 3.37
C ARG A 63 2.58 5.61 3.80
N GLU A 64 2.59 6.04 5.06
CA GLU A 64 3.71 6.80 5.64
C GLU A 64 5.01 5.98 5.62
N LYS A 65 4.98 4.73 6.12
CA LYS A 65 6.14 3.81 6.04
C LYS A 65 6.60 3.61 4.60
N HIS A 66 5.67 3.43 3.68
CA HIS A 66 5.98 3.31 2.25
C HIS A 66 6.66 4.58 1.71
N LEU A 67 6.20 5.78 2.08
CA LEU A 67 6.83 7.04 1.69
C LEU A 67 8.27 7.16 2.25
N VAL A 68 8.49 6.79 3.51
CA VAL A 68 9.83 6.76 4.11
C VAL A 68 10.76 5.80 3.37
N ASP A 69 10.27 4.62 3.00
CA ASP A 69 11.06 3.66 2.22
C ASP A 69 11.37 4.17 0.80
N LEU A 70 10.43 4.89 0.17
CA LEU A 70 10.68 5.57 -1.11
C LEU A 70 11.74 6.67 -0.95
N GLN A 71 11.71 7.47 0.13
CA GLN A 71 12.74 8.48 0.40
C GLN A 71 14.14 7.87 0.54
N ARG A 72 14.25 6.74 1.26
CA ARG A 72 15.51 5.99 1.38
C ARG A 72 16.02 5.46 0.04
N GLN A 73 15.12 5.06 -0.84
CA GLN A 73 15.48 4.62 -2.19
C GLN A 73 15.86 5.79 -3.09
N ALA A 74 15.09 6.88 -3.03
CA ALA A 74 15.32 8.11 -3.79
C ALA A 74 16.68 8.74 -3.52
N ALA A 75 17.17 8.69 -2.27
CA ALA A 75 18.50 9.16 -1.88
C ALA A 75 19.65 8.48 -2.64
N LYS A 76 19.39 7.33 -3.28
CA LYS A 76 20.38 6.56 -4.04
C LYS A 76 20.34 6.87 -5.54
N LEU A 77 19.38 7.67 -5.99
CA LEU A 77 19.18 8.02 -7.39
C LEU A 77 19.95 9.30 -7.73
N LYS A 78 20.38 9.43 -8.98
CA LYS A 78 21.01 10.66 -9.47
C LYS A 78 19.96 11.50 -10.18
N VAL A 79 19.75 12.74 -9.73
CA VAL A 79 18.76 13.64 -10.33
C VAL A 79 19.48 14.75 -11.07
N LYS A 80 19.05 15.01 -12.31
CA LYS A 80 19.50 16.12 -13.14
C LYS A 80 18.27 17.00 -13.46
N PRO A 81 18.28 18.29 -13.10
CA PRO A 81 17.22 19.19 -13.51
C PRO A 81 17.35 19.47 -15.02
N THR A 82 16.27 19.23 -15.76
CA THR A 82 16.21 19.49 -17.21
C THR A 82 15.49 20.81 -17.50
N SER A 83 14.42 21.09 -16.76
CA SER A 83 13.63 22.32 -16.83
C SER A 83 13.25 22.76 -15.41
N TYR A 84 12.36 23.75 -15.29
CA TYR A 84 11.82 24.14 -13.98
C TYR A 84 11.08 22.95 -13.37
N PHE A 85 10.07 22.39 -14.04
CA PHE A 85 9.23 21.30 -13.51
C PHE A 85 9.67 19.90 -13.93
N GLU A 86 10.62 19.79 -14.86
CA GLU A 86 11.07 18.51 -15.41
C GLU A 86 12.46 18.11 -14.93
N PHE A 87 12.58 16.84 -14.54
CA PHE A 87 13.77 16.25 -13.96
C PHE A 87 14.08 14.92 -14.64
N GLU A 88 15.33 14.73 -15.02
CA GLU A 88 15.87 13.44 -15.43
C GLU A 88 16.45 12.73 -14.20
N VAL A 89 15.88 11.58 -13.85
CA VAL A 89 16.31 10.75 -12.73
C VAL A 89 16.96 9.48 -13.27
N VAL A 90 18.22 9.25 -12.93
CA VAL A 90 18.97 8.07 -13.33
C VAL A 90 19.08 7.10 -12.14
N ASP A 91 18.56 5.90 -12.35
CA ASP A 91 18.62 4.79 -11.39
C ASP A 91 20.00 4.11 -11.39
N ARG A 92 20.26 3.27 -10.38
CA ARG A 92 21.49 2.49 -10.21
C ARG A 92 21.83 1.62 -11.42
N HIS A 93 20.81 1.21 -12.17
CA HIS A 93 20.94 0.42 -13.39
C HIS A 93 21.19 1.27 -14.65
N CYS A 94 21.58 2.54 -14.51
CA CYS A 94 21.80 3.49 -15.61
C CYS A 94 20.56 3.72 -16.51
N ARG A 95 19.36 3.41 -16.01
CA ARG A 95 18.10 3.75 -16.67
C ARG A 95 17.72 5.17 -16.31
N SER A 96 17.42 5.99 -17.31
CA SER A 96 16.91 7.34 -17.11
C SER A 96 15.38 7.34 -17.13
N PHE A 97 14.81 8.15 -16.24
CA PHE A 97 13.39 8.38 -16.11
C PHE A 97 13.15 9.88 -16.10
N VAL A 98 12.24 10.35 -16.95
CA VAL A 98 11.78 11.74 -16.90
C VAL A 98 10.61 11.85 -15.94
N VAL A 99 10.67 12.84 -15.05
CA VAL A 99 9.65 13.22 -14.08
C VAL A 99 9.22 14.65 -14.37
N ASP A 100 7.92 14.88 -14.48
CA ASP A 100 7.32 16.21 -14.53
C ASP A 100 6.43 16.42 -13.30
N LEU A 101 6.83 17.35 -12.43
CA LEU A 101 6.11 17.68 -11.21
C LEU A 101 4.86 18.54 -11.45
N GLN A 102 4.78 19.27 -12.56
CA GLN A 102 3.61 20.08 -12.91
C GLN A 102 2.45 19.20 -13.37
N THR A 103 2.72 18.27 -14.27
CA THR A 103 1.69 17.32 -14.76
C THR A 103 1.54 16.08 -13.88
N ARG A 104 2.40 15.91 -12.86
CA ARG A 104 2.46 14.75 -11.97
C ARG A 104 2.67 13.44 -12.73
N THR A 105 3.57 13.47 -13.70
CA THR A 105 3.85 12.31 -14.55
C THR A 105 5.28 11.82 -14.38
N CYS A 106 5.46 10.51 -14.52
CA CYS A 106 6.77 9.91 -14.63
C CYS A 106 6.75 8.83 -15.71
N THR A 107 7.84 8.75 -16.47
CA THR A 107 8.08 7.69 -17.46
C THR A 107 8.03 6.27 -16.87
N CYS A 108 8.15 6.09 -15.55
CA CYS A 108 7.96 4.78 -14.91
C CYS A 108 6.49 4.31 -14.83
N GLY A 109 5.51 5.16 -15.14
CA GLY A 109 4.09 4.78 -15.07
C GLY A 109 3.43 5.04 -13.70
N GLU A 110 4.17 4.83 -12.62
CA GLU A 110 3.58 4.74 -11.28
C GLU A 110 2.99 6.05 -10.76
N PHE A 111 3.59 7.19 -11.10
CA PHE A 111 3.18 8.49 -10.54
C PHE A 111 1.76 8.85 -10.99
N GLN A 112 1.47 8.66 -12.28
CA GLN A 112 0.15 8.90 -12.86
C GLN A 112 -0.86 7.80 -12.52
N LEU A 113 -0.44 6.53 -12.43
CA LEU A 113 -1.36 5.40 -12.21
C LEU A 113 -1.81 5.28 -10.75
N ASN A 114 -0.89 5.43 -9.81
CA ASN A 114 -1.19 5.19 -8.39
C ASN A 114 -1.76 6.41 -7.68
N HIS A 115 -1.74 7.58 -8.35
CA HIS A 115 -2.02 8.89 -7.74
C HIS A 115 -1.24 9.12 -6.42
N PHE A 116 -0.04 8.54 -6.38
CA PHE A 116 0.90 8.55 -5.26
C PHE A 116 2.31 8.77 -5.85
N VAL A 117 3.17 9.44 -5.10
CA VAL A 117 4.54 9.72 -5.54
C VAL A 117 5.32 8.42 -5.79
N CYS A 118 5.99 8.33 -6.93
CA CYS A 118 6.94 7.24 -7.21
C CYS A 118 8.34 7.59 -6.68
N VAL A 119 9.25 6.62 -6.65
CA VAL A 119 10.62 6.84 -6.15
C VAL A 119 11.36 7.96 -6.91
N HIS A 120 11.13 8.08 -8.22
CA HIS A 120 11.72 9.13 -9.05
C HIS A 120 11.15 10.51 -8.73
N ALA A 121 9.84 10.60 -8.51
CA ALA A 121 9.18 11.84 -8.11
C ALA A 121 9.66 12.31 -6.74
N VAL A 122 9.82 11.39 -5.78
CA VAL A 122 10.40 11.71 -4.47
C VAL A 122 11.83 12.25 -4.61
N ALA A 123 12.65 11.67 -5.49
CA ALA A 123 14.00 12.16 -5.75
C ALA A 123 14.00 13.57 -6.35
N ALA A 124 13.11 13.84 -7.31
CA ALA A 124 12.94 15.15 -7.93
C ALA A 124 12.46 16.21 -6.93
N ILE A 125 11.45 15.89 -6.10
CA ILE A 125 10.93 16.76 -5.03
C ILE A 125 12.02 17.05 -3.99
N GLY A 126 12.90 16.09 -3.70
CA GLY A 126 14.03 16.27 -2.79
C GLY A 126 15.01 17.37 -3.19
N LEU A 127 15.05 17.78 -4.47
CA LEU A 127 15.84 18.94 -4.92
C LEU A 127 15.18 20.29 -4.62
N ARG A 128 13.91 20.30 -4.16
CA ARG A 128 13.12 21.50 -3.87
C ARG A 128 12.83 21.59 -2.37
N PRO A 129 13.61 22.37 -1.61
CA PRO A 129 13.48 22.45 -0.14
C PRO A 129 12.12 22.97 0.35
N ARG A 130 11.37 23.66 -0.51
CA ARG A 130 10.07 24.27 -0.20
C ARG A 130 8.89 23.37 -0.58
N GLU A 131 9.12 22.24 -1.24
CA GLU A 131 8.07 21.33 -1.64
C GLU A 131 8.08 20.07 -0.79
N SER A 132 6.88 19.61 -0.44
CA SER A 132 6.70 18.38 0.32
C SER A 132 6.06 17.32 -0.57
N CYS A 133 6.45 16.06 -0.38
CA CYS A 133 5.85 14.91 -1.07
C CYS A 133 4.33 14.85 -0.87
N TYR A 134 3.82 15.31 0.28
CA TYR A 134 2.39 15.38 0.59
C TYR A 134 1.59 16.19 -0.43
N ASN A 135 2.17 17.23 -1.03
CA ASN A 135 1.49 18.09 -2.01
C ASN A 135 1.15 17.35 -3.32
N TYR A 136 1.81 16.21 -3.57
CA TYR A 136 1.70 15.41 -4.78
C TYR A 136 0.97 14.09 -4.55
N ILE A 137 0.49 13.84 -3.33
CA ILE A 137 -0.27 12.64 -2.98
C ILE A 137 -1.77 12.98 -3.05
N SER A 138 -2.56 12.08 -3.65
CA SER A 138 -4.00 12.24 -3.72
C SER A 138 -4.66 12.19 -2.34
N PRO A 139 -5.73 12.98 -2.09
CA PRO A 139 -6.49 12.93 -0.85
C PRO A 139 -7.16 11.58 -0.59
N TYR A 140 -7.19 10.67 -1.57
CA TYR A 140 -7.62 9.29 -1.34
C TYR A 140 -6.79 8.55 -0.26
N TYR A 141 -5.56 9.01 -0.01
CA TYR A 141 -4.63 8.40 0.94
C TYR A 141 -4.50 9.14 2.28
N THR A 142 -5.23 10.24 2.44
CA THR A 142 -5.34 11.04 3.67
C THR A 142 -6.69 10.81 4.33
#